data_AF-A0A9D7G8P6-F1
#
_entry.id   AF-A0A9D7G8P6-F1
#
_cell.length_a   1.000
_cell.length_b   1.000
_cell.length_c   1.000
_cell.angle_alpha   90.00
_cell.angle_beta   90.00
_cell.angle_gamma   90.00
#
_symmetry.space_group_name_H-M   'P 1'
#
loop_
_entity.id
_entity.type
_entity.pdbx_description
1 polymer ?
#
loop_
_entity_poly.entity_id
_entity_poly.type
_entity_poly.pdbx_seq_one_letter_code
_entity_poly.pdbx_strand_id
1 'polypeptide(L)'
;MILTLAFAPLLHTAHAQADRIIPGPPPDEYVDVTGDGRADLLITTRTIHISDPEQPGYLGKHLLGVRTLSGNAILMWNTPSNQRWYTLEDSTRLDTGLLAARIHFKQLSWTDEDHPTEFWLLERPFGPAITKDQDGWYGTGDHHDGLTLVMRSANERGTSVAAFEFELPYPHGRVTIKTKHVVHVPNGYGEEGDLIVLKREPEEPPFDFGHEPAEPQVMVPPGVAPDEVVDIHDDEVDDLVIRSMDEHWHGTGGSGYYVRGISPLPGTAILMTNTRWGTWGPFTLTEVDELTPEHLTIGLKSGTMRWTASGGERVFIEMLRHPHGMDGAATEWSATPAASAGYLVYRTTSHGRVHIGAMEIVYSLPGGELGVRPQNWVEEGQVLEVR
;
A
#
# COMPACT_ATOMS: atom_id res chain seq x y z
N MET A 1 57.02 66.91 26.43
CA MET A 1 56.83 67.17 24.98
C MET A 1 57.35 65.96 24.23
N ILE A 2 56.46 65.30 23.44
CA ILE A 2 56.74 64.46 22.24
C ILE A 2 57.41 63.09 22.51
N LEU A 3 57.02 61.94 21.93
CA LEU A 3 55.83 61.42 21.22
C LEU A 3 56.07 59.90 20.97
N THR A 4 54.99 59.14 20.85
CA THR A 4 54.80 57.75 20.39
C THR A 4 55.63 57.25 19.19
N LEU A 5 55.88 55.93 19.11
CA LEU A 5 55.34 55.05 18.06
C LEU A 5 55.60 53.55 18.30
N ALA A 6 54.54 52.77 18.06
CA ALA A 6 54.46 51.31 18.14
C ALA A 6 54.84 50.66 16.80
N PHE A 7 55.38 49.43 16.84
CA PHE A 7 55.36 48.50 15.72
C PHE A 7 55.20 47.06 16.24
N ALA A 8 54.20 46.36 15.70
CA ALA A 8 53.74 45.04 16.08
C ALA A 8 54.66 43.92 15.56
N PRO A 9 54.87 42.81 16.30
CA PRO A 9 55.42 41.59 15.73
C PRO A 9 54.29 40.75 15.08
N LEU A 10 54.56 40.31 13.85
CA LEU A 10 53.81 39.32 13.11
C LEU A 10 53.63 38.04 13.95
N LEU A 11 52.42 37.82 14.46
CA LEU A 11 51.98 36.50 14.86
C LEU A 11 51.75 35.69 13.57
N HIS A 12 52.61 34.71 13.32
CA HIS A 12 52.27 33.56 12.50
C HIS A 12 51.07 32.87 13.18
N THR A 13 49.86 33.23 12.77
CA THR A 13 48.68 32.42 13.01
C THR A 13 48.85 31.15 12.20
N ALA A 14 49.37 30.11 12.87
CA ALA A 14 49.05 28.74 12.53
C ALA A 14 47.54 28.68 12.37
N HIS A 15 47.07 28.59 11.13
CA HIS A 15 45.70 28.22 10.86
C HIS A 15 45.58 26.80 11.40
N ALA A 16 45.03 26.68 12.60
CA ALA A 16 44.38 25.46 13.02
C ALA A 16 43.36 25.17 11.92
N GLN A 17 43.76 24.28 11.02
CA GLN A 17 42.86 23.51 10.18
C GLN A 17 41.90 22.89 11.19
N ALA A 18 40.73 23.51 11.33
CA ALA A 18 39.62 22.87 12.00
C ALA A 18 39.34 21.64 11.15
N ASP A 19 39.92 20.51 11.56
CA ASP A 19 39.41 19.19 11.22
C ASP A 19 37.93 19.23 11.62
N ARG A 20 37.09 19.62 10.66
CA ARG A 20 35.70 19.21 10.65
C ARG A 20 35.80 17.70 10.66
N ILE A 21 35.60 17.10 11.82
CA ILE A 21 35.20 15.71 11.94
C ILE A 21 33.95 15.60 11.09
N ILE A 22 34.12 15.20 9.84
CA ILE A 22 33.03 14.81 8.95
C ILE A 22 32.44 13.60 9.67
N PRO A 23 31.22 13.66 10.23
CA PRO A 23 30.67 12.49 10.88
C PRO A 23 30.58 11.43 9.78
N GLY A 24 31.28 10.32 9.98
CA GLY A 24 31.09 9.13 9.19
C GLY A 24 29.64 8.64 9.30
N PRO A 25 29.31 7.54 8.62
CA PRO A 25 28.01 6.90 8.83
C PRO A 25 27.74 6.72 10.34
N PRO A 26 26.53 7.06 10.84
CA PRO A 26 26.21 6.85 12.25
C PRO A 26 26.37 5.36 12.59
N PRO A 27 26.76 5.03 13.85
CA PRO A 27 26.88 3.65 14.27
C PRO A 27 25.51 2.97 14.28
N ASP A 28 25.53 1.65 14.19
CA ASP A 28 24.33 0.82 14.30
C ASP A 28 23.64 1.01 15.68
N GLU A 29 22.32 1.12 15.67
CA GLU A 29 21.50 1.30 16.86
C GLU A 29 20.36 0.27 16.89
N TYR A 30 20.28 -0.49 17.99
CA TYR A 30 19.25 -1.48 18.23
C TYR A 30 18.07 -0.83 18.97
N VAL A 31 16.86 -1.04 18.48
CA VAL A 31 15.65 -0.41 19.02
C VAL A 31 14.64 -1.47 19.43
N ASP A 32 14.22 -1.41 20.70
CA ASP A 32 13.10 -2.18 21.25
C ASP A 32 11.82 -1.34 21.11
N VAL A 33 10.99 -1.69 20.13
CA VAL A 33 9.74 -0.99 19.81
C VAL A 33 8.62 -1.52 20.68
N THR A 34 8.59 -2.82 20.92
CA THR A 34 7.54 -3.52 21.68
C THR A 34 7.70 -3.39 23.18
N GLY A 35 8.85 -2.92 23.67
CA GLY A 35 9.16 -2.79 25.09
C GLY A 35 9.32 -4.12 25.81
N ASP A 36 9.56 -5.21 25.08
CA ASP A 36 9.65 -6.56 25.64
C ASP A 36 11.07 -6.93 26.11
N GLY A 37 12.02 -6.00 25.96
CA GLY A 37 13.41 -6.13 26.36
C GLY A 37 14.29 -6.78 25.29
N ARG A 38 13.80 -6.96 24.06
CA ARG A 38 14.58 -7.38 22.89
C ARG A 38 14.50 -6.29 21.82
N ALA A 39 15.59 -6.16 21.06
CA ALA A 39 15.57 -5.26 19.92
C ALA A 39 14.70 -5.86 18.82
N ASP A 40 13.80 -5.05 18.28
CA ASP A 40 12.92 -5.39 17.18
C ASP A 40 13.46 -4.86 15.84
N LEU A 41 14.09 -3.68 15.89
CA LEU A 41 14.59 -2.97 14.73
C LEU A 41 16.08 -2.64 14.88
N LEU A 42 16.76 -2.52 13.75
CA LEU A 42 18.15 -2.08 13.64
C LEU A 42 18.22 -0.85 12.73
N ILE A 43 18.64 0.28 13.27
CA ILE A 43 19.06 1.44 12.49
C ILE A 43 20.48 1.14 12.01
N THR A 44 20.70 1.16 10.70
CA THR A 44 21.97 0.76 10.08
C THR A 44 22.30 1.65 8.90
N THR A 45 23.60 1.76 8.59
CA THR A 45 24.07 2.50 7.41
C THR A 45 24.61 1.55 6.34
N ARG A 46 24.32 1.84 5.07
CA ARG A 46 24.90 1.17 3.90
C ARG A 46 25.65 2.17 3.04
N THR A 47 26.83 1.78 2.55
CA THR A 47 27.60 2.59 1.59
C THR A 47 27.45 2.00 0.19
N ILE A 48 27.00 2.82 -0.76
CA ILE A 48 26.90 2.46 -2.17
C ILE A 48 27.92 3.29 -2.93
N HIS A 49 28.87 2.61 -3.58
CA HIS A 49 29.80 3.25 -4.50
C HIS A 49 29.18 3.28 -5.90
N ILE A 50 29.21 4.45 -6.54
CA ILE A 50 28.84 4.60 -7.94
C ILE A 50 30.09 4.30 -8.78
N SER A 51 29.95 3.42 -9.77
CA SER A 51 31.04 3.06 -10.65
C SER A 51 31.33 4.21 -11.63
N ASP A 52 32.31 5.05 -11.28
CA ASP A 52 33.00 5.91 -12.24
C ASP A 52 34.24 5.15 -12.75
N PRO A 53 34.35 4.82 -14.06
CA PRO A 53 35.52 4.16 -14.62
C PRO A 53 36.83 4.94 -14.46
N GLU A 54 36.75 6.27 -14.34
CA GLU A 54 37.91 7.15 -14.17
C GLU A 54 38.28 7.36 -12.68
N GLN A 55 37.32 7.19 -11.76
CA GLN A 55 37.50 7.34 -10.31
C GLN A 55 36.72 6.28 -9.48
N PRO A 56 37.03 4.98 -9.62
CA PRO A 56 36.27 3.93 -8.96
C PRO A 56 36.32 4.08 -7.42
N GLY A 57 35.14 4.16 -6.80
CA GLY A 57 34.98 4.21 -5.34
C GLY A 57 34.99 5.61 -4.71
N TYR A 58 35.32 6.66 -5.46
CA TYR A 58 35.39 8.05 -4.96
C TYR A 58 34.05 8.78 -4.99
N LEU A 59 33.05 8.23 -5.66
CA LEU A 59 31.71 8.78 -5.75
C LEU A 59 30.71 7.74 -5.22
N GLY A 60 29.72 8.20 -4.47
CA GLY A 60 28.68 7.32 -3.98
C GLY A 60 27.70 8.02 -3.06
N LYS A 61 26.94 7.20 -2.33
CA LYS A 61 26.04 7.67 -1.28
C LYS A 61 26.05 6.75 -0.07
N HIS A 62 25.89 7.33 1.10
CA HIS A 62 25.52 6.63 2.32
C HIS A 62 24.00 6.60 2.42
N LEU A 63 23.42 5.44 2.71
CA LEU A 63 22.02 5.26 3.02
C LEU A 63 21.88 4.92 4.50
N LEU A 64 21.09 5.68 5.24
CA LEU A 64 20.70 5.37 6.60
C LEU A 64 19.28 4.84 6.58
N GLY A 65 19.09 3.65 7.13
CA GLY A 65 17.81 2.98 7.11
C GLY A 65 17.53 2.21 8.39
N VAL A 66 16.31 1.70 8.47
CA VAL A 66 15.83 0.83 9.53
C VAL A 66 15.53 -0.52 8.92
N ARG A 67 15.92 -1.60 9.59
CA ARG A 67 15.55 -2.95 9.18
C ARG A 67 14.96 -3.76 10.32
N THR A 68 14.04 -4.66 10.01
CA THR A 68 13.54 -5.62 11.00
C THR A 68 14.62 -6.62 11.39
N LEU A 69 14.61 -7.01 12.67
CA LEU A 69 15.37 -8.15 13.17
C LEU A 69 14.52 -9.43 13.06
N SER A 70 15.17 -10.59 13.02
CA SER A 70 14.47 -11.89 12.89
C SER A 70 13.38 -12.07 13.95
N GLY A 71 12.24 -12.63 13.54
CA GLY A 71 11.04 -12.77 14.38
C GLY A 71 10.16 -11.51 14.42
N ASN A 72 10.48 -10.50 13.61
CA ASN A 72 9.68 -9.28 13.46
C ASN A 72 9.18 -9.13 12.02
N ALA A 73 7.91 -8.77 11.90
CA ALA A 73 7.26 -8.53 10.62
C ALA A 73 6.50 -7.21 10.61
N ILE A 74 6.43 -6.58 9.44
CA ILE A 74 5.65 -5.35 9.21
C ILE A 74 4.35 -5.72 8.50
N LEU A 75 3.27 -5.02 8.82
CA LEU A 75 1.95 -5.27 8.25
C LEU A 75 1.79 -4.56 6.88
N MET A 76 1.25 -5.28 5.90
CA MET A 76 1.00 -4.78 4.55
C MET A 76 -0.46 -4.98 4.16
N TRP A 77 -0.98 -4.08 3.33
CA TRP A 77 -2.10 -4.40 2.46
C TRP A 77 -1.64 -5.39 1.39
N ASN A 78 -2.44 -6.42 1.16
CA ASN A 78 -2.12 -7.50 0.24
C ASN A 78 -3.33 -7.88 -0.62
N THR A 79 -3.94 -6.89 -1.26
CA THR A 79 -5.04 -7.10 -2.21
C THR A 79 -4.63 -6.63 -3.60
N PRO A 80 -5.34 -7.04 -4.67
CA PRO A 80 -5.03 -6.56 -6.02
C PRO A 80 -5.15 -5.03 -6.18
N SER A 81 -5.91 -4.36 -5.31
CA SER A 81 -6.06 -2.90 -5.30
C SER A 81 -5.06 -2.19 -4.39
N ASN A 82 -4.58 -2.85 -3.34
CA ASN A 82 -3.74 -2.24 -2.33
C ASN A 82 -2.54 -3.15 -2.05
N GLN A 83 -1.37 -2.75 -2.56
CA GLN A 83 -0.07 -3.37 -2.27
C GLN A 83 0.88 -2.33 -1.66
N ARG A 84 0.56 -1.89 -0.44
CA ARG A 84 1.31 -0.87 0.28
C ARG A 84 1.40 -1.20 1.76
N TRP A 85 2.27 -0.50 2.48
CA TRP A 85 2.34 -0.62 3.94
C TRP A 85 0.99 -0.28 4.57
N TYR A 86 0.58 -1.07 5.56
CA TYR A 86 -0.60 -0.74 6.34
C TYR A 86 -0.25 0.37 7.32
N THR A 87 -0.95 1.50 7.19
CA THR A 87 -0.77 2.67 8.05
C THR A 87 -1.99 2.87 8.96
N LEU A 88 -1.72 3.27 10.19
CA LEU A 88 -2.74 3.74 11.12
C LEU A 88 -2.84 5.26 11.00
N GLU A 89 -4.06 5.77 10.91
CA GLU A 89 -4.31 7.19 11.09
C GLU A 89 -3.98 7.60 12.54
N ASP A 90 -3.39 8.79 12.72
CA ASP A 90 -2.87 9.29 14.01
C ASP A 90 -3.89 9.29 15.18
N SER A 91 -5.19 9.26 14.88
CA SER A 91 -6.27 9.27 15.88
C SER A 91 -6.84 7.88 16.21
N THR A 92 -6.40 6.85 15.47
CA THR A 92 -7.00 5.52 15.51
C THR A 92 -6.24 4.63 16.49
N ARG A 93 -6.98 4.10 17.48
CA ARG A 93 -6.43 3.09 18.39
C ARG A 93 -6.12 1.82 17.59
N LEU A 94 -5.00 1.16 17.90
CA LEU A 94 -4.68 -0.18 17.38
C LEU A 94 -5.79 -1.18 17.76
N ASP A 95 -6.66 -1.51 16.79
CA ASP A 95 -7.77 -2.45 16.95
C ASP A 95 -7.37 -3.84 16.45
N THR A 96 -6.96 -4.70 17.38
CA THR A 96 -6.52 -6.06 17.08
C THR A 96 -7.66 -6.96 16.58
N GLY A 97 -8.92 -6.62 16.82
CA GLY A 97 -10.07 -7.35 16.27
C GLY A 97 -10.25 -7.08 14.79
N LEU A 98 -10.17 -5.80 14.39
CA LEU A 98 -10.20 -5.40 13.00
C LEU A 98 -9.02 -5.96 12.21
N LEU A 99 -7.79 -5.86 12.75
CA LEU A 99 -6.60 -6.41 12.09
C LEU A 99 -6.71 -7.93 11.90
N ALA A 100 -7.16 -8.67 12.92
CA ALA A 100 -7.36 -10.11 12.81
C ALA A 100 -8.41 -10.46 11.75
N ALA A 101 -9.52 -9.70 11.67
CA ALA A 101 -10.53 -9.89 10.64
C ALA A 101 -9.96 -9.64 9.23
N ARG A 102 -9.19 -8.55 9.04
CA ARG A 102 -8.59 -8.24 7.74
C ARG A 102 -7.55 -9.28 7.32
N ILE A 103 -6.73 -9.78 8.24
CA ILE A 103 -5.79 -10.89 7.99
C ILE A 103 -6.54 -12.17 7.63
N HIS A 104 -7.62 -12.50 8.36
CA HIS A 104 -8.46 -13.66 8.06
C HIS A 104 -9.00 -13.60 6.62
N PHE A 105 -9.50 -12.45 6.20
CA PHE A 105 -10.02 -12.24 4.85
C PHE A 105 -8.94 -11.90 3.80
N LYS A 106 -7.65 -12.12 4.10
CA LYS A 106 -6.52 -11.91 3.19
C LYS A 106 -6.43 -10.48 2.63
N GLN A 107 -6.93 -9.50 3.37
CA GLN A 107 -6.76 -8.08 3.04
C GLN A 107 -5.42 -7.54 3.51
N LEU A 108 -4.91 -8.11 4.60
CA LEU A 108 -3.61 -7.78 5.17
C LEU A 108 -2.75 -9.03 5.28
N SER A 109 -1.43 -8.86 5.14
CA SER A 109 -0.43 -9.89 5.40
C SER A 109 0.75 -9.31 6.17
N TRP A 110 1.46 -10.18 6.87
CA TRP A 110 2.74 -9.85 7.47
C TRP A 110 3.85 -10.07 6.44
N THR A 111 4.88 -9.20 6.45
CA THR A 111 6.14 -9.52 5.79
C THR A 111 6.74 -10.79 6.39
N ASP A 112 7.61 -11.44 5.63
CA ASP A 112 8.35 -12.59 6.11
C ASP A 112 9.24 -12.20 7.31
N GLU A 113 9.13 -12.94 8.42
CA GLU A 113 9.87 -12.70 9.66
C GLU A 113 11.33 -13.16 9.61
N ASP A 114 11.68 -14.00 8.63
CA ASP A 114 13.04 -14.48 8.36
C ASP A 114 13.77 -13.61 7.34
N HIS A 115 13.03 -12.82 6.55
CA HIS A 115 13.59 -11.86 5.59
C HIS A 115 13.45 -10.42 6.10
N PRO A 116 14.57 -9.76 6.46
CA PRO A 116 14.55 -8.40 6.96
C PRO A 116 13.85 -7.44 6.00
N THR A 117 12.83 -6.75 6.49
CA THR A 117 12.21 -5.62 5.79
C THR A 117 13.08 -4.40 6.02
N GLU A 118 13.54 -3.74 4.95
CA GLU A 118 14.44 -2.59 5.01
C GLU A 118 13.73 -1.31 4.54
N PHE A 119 13.85 -0.25 5.33
CA PHE A 119 13.37 1.10 5.06
C PHE A 119 14.58 2.02 4.94
N TRP A 120 14.93 2.45 3.72
CA TRP A 120 16.02 3.41 3.51
C TRP A 120 15.46 4.81 3.57
N LEU A 121 15.72 5.52 4.69
CA LEU A 121 14.99 6.75 5.05
C LEU A 121 15.78 8.01 4.69
N LEU A 122 17.09 7.99 4.91
CA LEU A 122 17.96 9.12 4.61
C LEU A 122 19.10 8.71 3.68
N GLU A 123 19.50 9.62 2.81
CA GLU A 123 20.69 9.49 1.98
C GLU A 123 21.62 10.71 2.09
N ARG A 124 22.91 10.45 1.96
CA ARG A 124 23.95 11.48 1.92
C ARG A 124 24.94 11.17 0.79
N PRO A 125 25.04 12.02 -0.23
CA PRO A 125 26.02 11.81 -1.29
C PRO A 125 27.44 12.11 -0.78
N PHE A 126 28.44 11.42 -1.32
CA PHE A 126 29.85 11.68 -1.05
C PHE A 126 30.65 11.66 -2.36
N GLY A 127 31.71 12.49 -2.40
CA GLY A 127 32.67 12.49 -3.50
C GLY A 127 33.27 13.88 -3.77
N PRO A 128 34.26 13.96 -4.67
CA PRO A 128 35.03 15.19 -4.91
C PRO A 128 34.22 16.32 -5.55
N ALA A 129 33.07 16.00 -6.16
CA ALA A 129 32.18 16.97 -6.81
C ALA A 129 31.03 17.47 -5.93
N ILE A 130 30.92 17.00 -4.67
CA ILE A 130 29.85 17.43 -3.76
C ILE A 130 30.08 18.88 -3.33
N THR A 131 29.12 19.73 -3.65
CA THR A 131 29.14 21.13 -3.24
C THR A 131 28.72 21.28 -1.77
N LYS A 132 29.02 22.42 -1.16
CA LYS A 132 28.65 22.71 0.24
C LYS A 132 27.13 22.64 0.48
N ASP A 133 26.33 22.96 -0.52
CA ASP A 133 24.87 22.95 -0.43
C ASP A 133 24.29 21.53 -0.60
N GLN A 134 25.12 20.60 -1.09
CA GLN A 134 24.83 19.17 -1.25
C GLN A 134 25.42 18.31 -0.11
N ASP A 135 26.15 18.92 0.83
CA ASP A 135 26.72 18.23 2.00
C ASP A 135 25.69 18.21 3.14
N GLY A 136 24.89 17.15 3.18
CA GLY A 136 23.84 16.95 4.17
C GLY A 136 23.18 15.58 4.06
N TRP A 137 22.33 15.25 5.03
CA TRP A 137 21.41 14.13 4.94
C TRP A 137 20.07 14.61 4.39
N TYR A 138 19.54 13.89 3.41
CA TYR A 138 18.30 14.17 2.71
C TYR A 138 17.36 12.98 2.80
N GLY A 139 16.05 13.21 2.77
CA GLY A 139 15.08 12.12 2.66
C GLY A 139 15.23 11.43 1.31
N THR A 140 15.08 10.11 1.28
CA THR A 140 15.18 9.31 0.04
C THR A 140 14.01 9.52 -0.93
N GLY A 141 12.92 10.16 -0.49
CA GLY A 141 11.69 10.30 -1.27
C GLY A 141 10.69 9.16 -1.03
N ASP A 142 11.14 8.04 -0.46
CA ASP A 142 10.27 6.97 0.06
C ASP A 142 9.75 7.42 1.42
N HIS A 143 8.73 8.28 1.38
CA HIS A 143 8.21 8.98 2.55
C HIS A 143 7.37 8.05 3.43
N HIS A 144 8.05 7.25 4.26
CA HIS A 144 7.46 6.66 5.46
C HIS A 144 7.42 7.64 6.65
N ASP A 145 7.88 8.87 6.42
CA ASP A 145 7.91 9.95 7.41
C ASP A 145 6.48 10.40 7.75
N GLY A 146 6.15 10.42 9.04
CA GLY A 146 4.80 10.75 9.52
C GLY A 146 3.74 9.65 9.36
N LEU A 147 4.06 8.50 8.78
CA LEU A 147 3.15 7.35 8.72
C LEU A 147 3.32 6.49 9.97
N THR A 148 2.21 6.13 10.62
CA THR A 148 2.24 5.16 11.72
C THR A 148 2.14 3.74 11.15
N LEU A 149 3.26 3.02 11.14
CA LEU A 149 3.35 1.63 10.71
C LEU A 149 2.94 0.67 11.83
N VAL A 150 2.57 -0.56 11.44
CA VAL A 150 2.25 -1.64 12.37
C VAL A 150 3.23 -2.79 12.21
N MET A 151 3.78 -3.26 13.33
CA MET A 151 4.65 -4.43 13.37
C MET A 151 4.16 -5.48 14.35
N ARG A 152 4.54 -6.72 14.09
CA ARG A 152 4.42 -7.87 14.98
C ARG A 152 5.83 -8.32 15.38
N SER A 153 6.03 -8.54 16.68
CA SER A 153 7.22 -9.20 17.23
C SER A 153 6.77 -10.50 17.89
N ALA A 154 7.35 -11.62 17.48
CA ALA A 154 7.07 -12.94 18.04
C ALA A 154 8.36 -13.56 18.58
N ASN A 155 8.39 -13.87 19.87
CA ASN A 155 9.56 -14.47 20.50
C ASN A 155 9.18 -15.38 21.69
N GLU A 156 10.19 -15.90 22.38
CA GLU A 156 10.02 -16.81 23.53
C GLU A 156 9.17 -16.24 24.68
N ARG A 157 9.04 -14.92 24.78
CA ARG A 157 8.28 -14.22 25.82
C ARG A 157 6.82 -14.01 25.44
N GLY A 158 6.49 -14.08 24.16
CA GLY A 158 5.14 -13.94 23.64
C GLY A 158 5.10 -13.27 22.27
N THR A 159 3.90 -12.89 21.84
CA THR A 159 3.68 -12.07 20.64
C THR A 159 3.13 -10.70 21.02
N SER A 160 3.70 -9.65 20.43
CA SER A 160 3.28 -8.27 20.62
C SER A 160 3.03 -7.63 19.26
N VAL A 161 2.02 -6.77 19.19
CA VAL A 161 1.79 -5.89 18.04
C VAL A 161 2.03 -4.45 18.48
N ALA A 162 2.86 -3.73 17.74
CA ALA A 162 3.20 -2.36 18.03
C ALA A 162 2.91 -1.45 16.83
N ALA A 163 2.44 -0.24 17.13
CA ALA A 163 2.32 0.85 16.19
C ALA A 163 3.45 1.84 16.44
N PHE A 164 4.18 2.24 15.40
CA PHE A 164 5.34 3.11 15.52
C PHE A 164 5.50 4.04 14.32
N GLU A 165 6.19 5.16 14.52
CA GLU A 165 6.51 6.13 13.46
C GLU A 165 8.03 6.36 13.38
N PHE A 166 8.50 6.74 12.18
CA PHE A 166 9.84 7.30 12.01
C PHE A 166 9.77 8.81 12.19
N GLU A 167 10.65 9.35 13.04
CA GLU A 167 10.92 10.79 13.13
C GLU A 167 12.31 11.06 12.53
N LEU A 168 12.36 11.90 11.49
CA LEU A 168 13.56 12.24 10.73
C LEU A 168 14.03 13.68 11.03
N PRO A 169 14.76 13.94 12.13
CA PRO A 169 15.27 15.27 12.44
C PRO A 169 16.34 15.72 11.43
N TYR A 170 15.91 16.46 10.42
CA TYR A 170 16.80 17.11 9.46
C TYR A 170 17.60 18.25 10.10
N PRO A 171 18.85 18.50 9.68
CA PRO A 171 19.64 17.74 8.70
C PRO A 171 20.60 16.72 9.36
N HIS A 172 20.28 16.24 10.56
CA HIS A 172 21.27 15.64 11.47
C HIS A 172 21.65 14.19 11.16
N GLY A 173 21.06 13.56 10.13
CA GLY A 173 21.37 12.17 9.79
C GLY A 173 21.03 11.19 10.89
N ARG A 174 19.92 11.46 11.60
CA ARG A 174 19.43 10.64 12.69
C ARG A 174 18.04 10.15 12.34
N VAL A 175 17.77 8.89 12.62
CA VAL A 175 16.43 8.31 12.62
C VAL A 175 16.06 8.10 14.07
N THR A 176 14.88 8.56 14.47
CA THR A 176 14.29 8.23 15.77
C THR A 176 13.04 7.40 15.52
N ILE A 177 12.85 6.35 16.32
CA ILE A 177 11.67 5.49 16.22
C ILE A 177 10.81 5.79 17.44
N LYS A 178 9.54 6.12 17.21
CA LYS A 178 8.61 6.46 18.28
C LYS A 178 7.44 5.49 18.30
N THR A 179 7.39 4.73 19.39
CA THR A 179 6.30 3.80 19.66
C THR A 179 5.05 4.57 20.10
N LYS A 180 3.93 4.35 19.41
CA LYS A 180 2.62 4.94 19.71
C LYS A 180 1.80 4.03 20.63
N HIS A 181 1.71 2.75 20.25
CA HIS A 181 0.91 1.76 20.94
C HIS A 181 1.63 0.42 20.94
N VAL A 182 1.45 -0.34 22.01
CA VAL A 182 1.86 -1.75 22.10
C VAL A 182 0.73 -2.52 22.73
N VAL A 183 0.40 -3.67 22.15
CA VAL A 183 -0.59 -4.61 22.66
C VAL A 183 0.00 -6.01 22.64
N HIS A 184 0.00 -6.69 23.79
CA HIS A 184 0.29 -8.12 23.84
C HIS A 184 -0.90 -8.90 23.31
N VAL A 185 -0.61 -9.85 22.42
CA VAL A 185 -1.60 -10.69 21.75
C VAL A 185 -1.27 -12.16 21.99
N PRO A 186 -2.22 -13.08 21.78
CA PRO A 186 -1.92 -14.51 21.85
C PRO A 186 -0.78 -14.89 20.90
N ASN A 187 0.01 -15.90 21.27
CA ASN A 187 1.03 -16.44 20.37
C ASN A 187 0.38 -16.95 19.08
N GLY A 188 1.04 -16.69 17.95
CA GLY A 188 0.49 -16.97 16.62
C GLY A 188 -0.58 -15.97 16.15
N TYR A 189 -0.77 -14.85 16.86
CA TYR A 189 -1.70 -13.81 16.43
C TYR A 189 -1.37 -13.32 15.02
N GLY A 190 -2.37 -13.38 14.15
CA GLY A 190 -2.25 -12.89 12.79
C GLY A 190 -1.36 -13.74 11.90
N GLU A 191 -0.86 -14.89 12.34
CA GLU A 191 -0.37 -15.90 11.42
C GLU A 191 -1.53 -16.25 10.49
N GLU A 192 -1.30 -16.11 9.18
CA GLU A 192 -2.24 -16.50 8.15
C GLU A 192 -2.60 -17.97 8.38
N GLY A 193 -3.71 -18.22 9.08
CA GLY A 193 -3.97 -19.50 9.73
C GLY A 193 -3.63 -20.69 8.84
N ASP A 194 -2.74 -21.56 9.33
CA ASP A 194 -2.40 -22.79 8.63
C ASP A 194 -3.68 -23.62 8.40
N LEU A 195 -3.99 -23.84 7.12
CA LEU A 195 -4.13 -25.21 6.65
C LEU A 195 -2.78 -25.57 6.04
N ILE A 196 -2.18 -26.63 6.58
CA ILE A 196 -1.09 -27.37 5.94
C ILE A 196 -1.53 -27.65 4.50
N VAL A 197 -1.07 -26.84 3.55
CA VAL A 197 -0.78 -27.37 2.24
C VAL A 197 0.38 -28.31 2.53
N LEU A 198 0.12 -29.61 2.49
CA LEU A 198 1.19 -30.60 2.38
C LEU A 198 2.10 -30.04 1.29
N LYS A 199 3.31 -29.58 1.66
CA LYS A 199 4.38 -29.39 0.69
C LYS A 199 4.57 -30.76 0.06
N ARG A 200 3.80 -31.07 -0.98
CA ARG A 200 4.30 -31.86 -2.07
C ARG A 200 5.36 -30.96 -2.65
N GLU A 201 6.62 -31.25 -2.33
CA GLU A 201 7.67 -30.95 -3.28
C GLU A 201 7.13 -31.39 -4.64
N PRO A 202 6.96 -30.48 -5.61
CA PRO A 202 6.72 -30.91 -6.96
C PRO A 202 7.92 -31.78 -7.32
N GLU A 203 7.71 -33.08 -7.57
CA GLU A 203 8.68 -33.83 -8.36
C GLU A 203 8.75 -33.07 -9.68
N GLU A 204 9.86 -32.37 -9.92
CA GLU A 204 10.12 -31.75 -11.22
C GLU A 204 10.03 -32.87 -12.25
N PRO A 205 9.07 -32.82 -13.20
CA PRO A 205 9.06 -33.76 -14.29
C PRO A 205 10.39 -33.57 -15.05
N PRO A 206 11.03 -34.65 -15.54
CA PRO A 206 12.40 -34.60 -16.06
C PRO A 206 12.58 -33.70 -17.30
N PHE A 207 11.52 -33.06 -17.79
CA PHE A 207 11.54 -32.05 -18.85
C PHE A 207 10.40 -31.05 -18.64
N ASP A 208 10.68 -29.87 -18.08
CA ASP A 208 9.77 -28.73 -18.16
C ASP A 208 10.46 -27.54 -18.85
N PHE A 209 9.83 -27.06 -19.93
CA PHE A 209 10.32 -25.95 -20.72
C PHE A 209 9.88 -24.63 -20.07
N GLY A 210 10.59 -24.21 -19.03
CA GLY A 210 10.59 -22.81 -18.56
C GLY A 210 9.24 -22.10 -18.48
N HIS A 211 8.24 -22.73 -17.87
CA HIS A 211 7.07 -22.01 -17.39
C HIS A 211 7.37 -21.46 -16.00
N GLU A 212 7.18 -20.16 -15.80
CA GLU A 212 7.19 -19.58 -14.45
C GLU A 212 6.22 -20.38 -13.59
N PRO A 213 6.61 -20.82 -12.38
CA PRO A 213 5.70 -21.55 -11.50
C PRO A 213 4.47 -20.67 -11.27
N ALA A 214 3.29 -21.19 -11.61
CA ALA A 214 2.04 -20.48 -11.40
C ALA A 214 1.97 -20.08 -9.92
N GLU A 215 1.85 -18.79 -9.65
CA GLU A 215 1.71 -18.30 -8.28
C GLU A 215 0.52 -19.00 -7.62
N PRO A 216 0.66 -19.47 -6.37
CA PRO A 216 -0.41 -20.15 -5.68
C PRO A 216 -1.61 -19.21 -5.56
N GLN A 217 -2.77 -19.68 -6.02
CA GLN A 217 -4.00 -18.92 -5.95
C GLN A 217 -4.37 -18.60 -4.49
N VAL A 218 -4.66 -17.32 -4.22
CA VAL A 218 -5.13 -16.89 -2.90
C VAL A 218 -6.60 -17.31 -2.70
N MET A 219 -6.85 -17.96 -1.57
CA MET A 219 -8.17 -18.45 -1.17
C MET A 219 -8.74 -17.56 -0.04
N VAL A 220 -9.64 -16.65 -0.38
CA VAL A 220 -10.34 -15.78 0.56
C VAL A 220 -11.46 -16.59 1.26
N PRO A 221 -11.45 -16.66 2.60
CA PRO A 221 -12.51 -17.34 3.34
C PRO A 221 -13.90 -16.75 3.06
N PRO A 222 -14.95 -17.59 3.06
CA PRO A 222 -16.32 -17.10 2.93
C PRO A 222 -16.75 -16.29 4.15
N GLY A 223 -17.45 -15.18 3.94
CA GLY A 223 -18.00 -14.35 5.02
C GLY A 223 -18.11 -12.88 4.64
N VAL A 224 -18.40 -12.05 5.64
CA VAL A 224 -18.48 -10.60 5.50
C VAL A 224 -17.12 -9.98 5.87
N ALA A 225 -16.30 -9.70 4.86
CA ALA A 225 -15.02 -9.04 5.07
C ALA A 225 -15.19 -7.55 5.43
N PRO A 226 -14.28 -6.98 6.26
CA PRO A 226 -14.24 -5.55 6.51
C PRO A 226 -14.13 -4.71 5.23
N ASP A 227 -14.71 -3.51 5.25
CA ASP A 227 -14.63 -2.57 4.13
C ASP A 227 -13.16 -2.22 3.81
N GLU A 228 -12.83 -2.22 2.53
CA GLU A 228 -11.52 -1.86 2.00
C GLU A 228 -11.65 -0.64 1.12
N VAL A 229 -10.97 0.44 1.48
CA VAL A 229 -10.93 1.67 0.69
C VAL A 229 -9.89 1.56 -0.42
N VAL A 230 -10.20 2.17 -1.55
CA VAL A 230 -9.35 2.16 -2.74
C VAL A 230 -9.21 3.57 -3.26
N ASP A 231 -7.97 4.04 -3.30
CA ASP A 231 -7.54 5.24 -4.00
C ASP A 231 -7.17 4.83 -5.44
N ILE A 232 -7.91 5.33 -6.43
CA ILE A 232 -7.67 4.98 -7.83
C ILE A 232 -6.54 5.84 -8.42
N HIS A 233 -6.31 7.04 -7.90
CA HIS A 233 -5.42 8.04 -8.49
C HIS A 233 -4.09 8.17 -7.74
N ASP A 234 -3.93 7.47 -6.62
CA ASP A 234 -2.78 7.60 -5.71
C ASP A 234 -2.59 9.07 -5.28
N ASP A 235 -3.70 9.77 -5.03
CA ASP A 235 -3.74 11.18 -4.62
C ASP A 235 -4.09 11.37 -3.14
N GLU A 236 -3.98 10.28 -2.36
CA GLU A 236 -4.30 10.20 -0.93
C GLU A 236 -5.80 10.39 -0.63
N VAL A 237 -6.66 10.29 -1.64
CA VAL A 237 -8.12 10.38 -1.51
C VAL A 237 -8.77 9.07 -1.95
N ASP A 238 -9.45 8.41 -1.01
CA ASP A 238 -10.17 7.17 -1.33
C ASP A 238 -11.38 7.44 -2.25
N ASP A 239 -11.40 6.79 -3.41
CA ASP A 239 -12.43 6.95 -4.45
C ASP A 239 -13.55 5.90 -4.33
N LEU A 240 -13.19 4.67 -3.95
CA LEU A 240 -14.09 3.53 -3.87
C LEU A 240 -13.96 2.79 -2.56
N VAL A 241 -14.96 1.97 -2.28
CA VAL A 241 -14.89 0.95 -1.24
C VAL A 241 -15.27 -0.40 -1.82
N ILE A 242 -14.39 -1.38 -1.64
CA ILE A 242 -14.70 -2.80 -1.80
C ILE A 242 -15.35 -3.26 -0.50
N ARG A 243 -16.55 -3.79 -0.60
CA ARG A 243 -17.36 -4.14 0.57
C ARG A 243 -18.02 -5.48 0.43
N SER A 244 -18.30 -6.08 1.57
CA SER A 244 -18.99 -7.37 1.67
C SER A 244 -20.35 -7.21 2.34
N MET A 245 -21.35 -7.96 1.90
CA MET A 245 -22.68 -8.01 2.52
C MET A 245 -23.16 -9.45 2.62
N ASP A 246 -24.05 -9.69 3.58
CA ASP A 246 -24.79 -10.93 3.70
C ASP A 246 -26.20 -10.75 3.14
N GLU A 247 -26.40 -11.23 1.90
CA GLU A 247 -27.69 -11.20 1.22
C GLU A 247 -28.49 -12.45 1.56
N HIS A 248 -29.48 -12.27 2.43
CA HIS A 248 -30.38 -13.33 2.84
C HIS A 248 -31.37 -13.70 1.73
N TRP A 249 -31.49 -14.99 1.45
CA TRP A 249 -32.52 -15.49 0.56
C TRP A 249 -33.87 -15.51 1.30
N HIS A 250 -34.76 -14.58 0.93
CA HIS A 250 -36.18 -14.56 1.25
C HIS A 250 -36.60 -15.13 2.62
N GLY A 251 -36.18 -14.47 3.71
CA GLY A 251 -36.83 -14.61 5.03
C GLY A 251 -36.60 -15.93 5.78
N THR A 252 -35.83 -16.87 5.25
CA THR A 252 -35.36 -18.05 5.98
C THR A 252 -34.00 -17.75 6.59
N GLY A 253 -33.95 -17.62 7.93
CA GLY A 253 -32.72 -17.35 8.66
C GLY A 253 -31.71 -18.48 8.48
N GLY A 254 -30.77 -18.32 7.55
CA GLY A 254 -29.61 -19.19 7.41
C GLY A 254 -29.11 -19.46 5.99
N SER A 255 -29.88 -19.16 4.94
CA SER A 255 -29.46 -19.39 3.55
C SER A 255 -29.39 -18.10 2.75
N GLY A 256 -28.33 -17.92 1.96
CA GLY A 256 -28.09 -16.69 1.23
C GLY A 256 -26.77 -16.68 0.50
N TYR A 257 -26.31 -15.48 0.17
CA TYR A 257 -25.02 -15.25 -0.45
C TYR A 257 -24.21 -14.27 0.38
N TYR A 258 -22.95 -14.60 0.64
CA TYR A 258 -21.98 -13.56 0.91
C TYR A 258 -21.63 -12.91 -0.42
N VAL A 259 -21.89 -11.62 -0.56
CA VAL A 259 -21.61 -10.86 -1.77
C VAL A 259 -20.45 -9.92 -1.53
N ARG A 260 -19.53 -9.81 -2.49
CA ARG A 260 -18.47 -8.80 -2.53
C ARG A 260 -18.65 -7.95 -3.77
N GLY A 261 -18.50 -6.64 -3.60
CA GLY A 261 -18.70 -5.69 -4.68
C GLY A 261 -18.10 -4.34 -4.38
N ILE A 262 -18.33 -3.40 -5.27
CA ILE A 262 -17.78 -2.05 -5.17
C ILE A 262 -18.90 -1.02 -4.96
N SER A 263 -18.55 0.04 -4.25
CA SER A 263 -19.36 1.24 -4.10
C SER A 263 -18.50 2.50 -4.26
N PRO A 264 -18.99 3.56 -4.92
CA PRO A 264 -18.28 4.84 -4.93
C PRO A 264 -18.31 5.49 -3.54
N LEU A 265 -17.24 6.20 -3.20
CA LEU A 265 -17.16 7.09 -2.04
C LEU A 265 -17.59 8.54 -2.40
N PRO A 266 -17.76 9.44 -1.42
CA PRO A 266 -18.05 10.86 -1.69
C PRO A 266 -17.00 11.50 -2.60
N GLY A 267 -17.46 12.12 -3.70
CA GLY A 267 -16.58 12.70 -4.73
C GLY A 267 -16.55 11.88 -6.03
N THR A 268 -16.88 10.60 -5.93
CA THR A 268 -16.80 9.65 -7.05
C THR A 268 -18.20 9.19 -7.49
N ALA A 269 -18.36 8.96 -8.79
CA ALA A 269 -19.60 8.46 -9.38
C ALA A 269 -19.30 7.42 -10.45
N ILE A 270 -20.16 6.39 -10.54
CA ILE A 270 -20.08 5.37 -11.59
C ILE A 270 -21.11 5.68 -12.69
N LEU A 271 -20.71 5.56 -13.95
CA LEU A 271 -21.61 5.73 -15.08
C LEU A 271 -22.53 4.51 -15.18
N MET A 272 -23.83 4.76 -15.19
CA MET A 272 -24.86 3.74 -15.36
C MET A 272 -25.55 3.94 -16.70
N THR A 273 -25.95 2.86 -17.33
CA THR A 273 -26.77 2.84 -18.54
C THR A 273 -28.08 2.11 -18.29
N ASN A 274 -29.13 2.57 -18.94
CA ASN A 274 -30.44 1.93 -18.83
C ASN A 274 -30.52 0.77 -19.82
N THR A 275 -30.77 -0.43 -19.30
CA THR A 275 -31.03 -1.61 -20.14
C THR A 275 -32.37 -1.45 -20.87
N ARG A 276 -32.56 -2.25 -21.93
CA ARG A 276 -33.82 -2.31 -22.69
C ARG A 276 -35.07 -2.62 -21.85
N TRP A 277 -34.90 -3.07 -20.61
CA TRP A 277 -35.98 -3.42 -19.68
C TRP A 277 -36.21 -2.37 -18.58
N GLY A 278 -35.61 -1.18 -18.70
CA GLY A 278 -35.78 -0.11 -17.71
C GLY A 278 -34.94 -0.29 -16.43
N THR A 279 -34.06 -1.29 -16.39
CA THR A 279 -33.16 -1.54 -15.26
C THR A 279 -31.83 -0.85 -15.50
N TRP A 280 -31.34 -0.10 -14.52
CA TRP A 280 -30.02 0.53 -14.58
C TRP A 280 -28.92 -0.47 -14.23
N GLY A 281 -27.89 -0.54 -15.06
CA GLY A 281 -26.67 -1.30 -14.80
C GLY A 281 -25.43 -0.47 -15.13
N PRO A 282 -24.22 -0.92 -14.74
CA PRO A 282 -22.99 -0.21 -15.08
C PRO A 282 -22.85 -0.05 -16.59
N PHE A 283 -22.45 1.14 -17.02
CA PHE A 283 -21.95 1.34 -18.37
C PHE A 283 -20.51 0.82 -18.41
N THR A 284 -20.22 -0.03 -19.39
CA THR A 284 -18.90 -0.64 -19.56
C THR A 284 -18.31 -0.31 -20.92
N LEU A 285 -16.99 -0.14 -20.96
CA LEU A 285 -16.20 -0.10 -22.18
C LEU A 285 -15.52 -1.45 -22.39
N THR A 286 -15.27 -1.80 -23.64
CA THR A 286 -14.34 -2.86 -24.03
C THR A 286 -13.06 -2.26 -24.62
N GLU A 287 -12.04 -3.07 -24.89
CA GLU A 287 -10.75 -2.62 -25.47
C GLU A 287 -10.90 -1.91 -26.84
N VAL A 288 -12.03 -2.09 -27.53
CA VAL A 288 -12.30 -1.46 -28.83
C VAL A 288 -13.26 -0.28 -28.75
N ASP A 289 -13.81 0.00 -27.56
CA ASP A 289 -14.78 1.08 -27.36
C ASP A 289 -14.10 2.37 -26.93
N GLU A 290 -14.63 3.48 -27.41
CA GLU A 290 -14.29 4.83 -26.95
C GLU A 290 -15.54 5.54 -26.40
N LEU A 291 -15.36 6.32 -25.33
CA LEU A 291 -16.38 7.22 -24.81
C LEU A 291 -16.01 8.65 -25.19
N THR A 292 -16.63 9.15 -26.26
CA THR A 292 -16.48 10.54 -26.70
C THR A 292 -17.32 11.49 -25.85
N PRO A 293 -16.90 12.76 -25.71
CA PRO A 293 -17.68 13.79 -25.01
C PRO A 293 -19.10 13.97 -25.56
N GLU A 294 -19.26 13.88 -26.89
CA GLU A 294 -20.55 13.98 -27.56
C GLU A 294 -21.46 12.80 -27.20
N HIS A 295 -20.93 11.57 -27.23
CA HIS A 295 -21.70 10.37 -26.88
C HIS A 295 -22.19 10.44 -25.43
N LEU A 296 -21.29 10.77 -24.50
CA LEU A 296 -21.62 10.96 -23.09
C LEU A 296 -22.69 12.06 -22.92
N THR A 297 -22.52 13.20 -23.57
CA THR A 297 -23.46 14.33 -23.49
C THR A 297 -24.85 13.95 -24.02
N ILE A 298 -24.91 13.25 -25.15
CA ILE A 298 -26.17 12.78 -25.73
C ILE A 298 -26.84 11.78 -24.78
N GLY A 299 -26.09 10.81 -24.25
CA GLY A 299 -26.60 9.79 -23.35
C GLY A 299 -27.15 10.36 -22.03
N LEU A 300 -26.46 11.35 -21.46
CA LEU A 300 -26.93 12.04 -20.26
C LEU A 300 -28.18 12.88 -20.54
N LYS A 301 -28.26 13.57 -21.69
CA LYS A 301 -29.42 14.39 -22.06
C LYS A 301 -30.66 13.58 -22.43
N SER A 302 -30.48 12.44 -23.09
CA SER A 302 -31.56 11.53 -23.46
C SER A 302 -32.08 10.70 -22.29
N GLY A 303 -31.33 10.66 -21.17
CA GLY A 303 -31.63 9.82 -20.01
C GLY A 303 -31.31 8.33 -20.23
N THR A 304 -30.50 8.00 -21.26
CA THR A 304 -30.00 6.62 -21.44
C THR A 304 -28.79 6.33 -20.56
N MET A 305 -28.06 7.36 -20.14
CA MET A 305 -26.95 7.29 -19.18
C MET A 305 -27.20 8.17 -17.97
N ARG A 306 -26.63 7.82 -16.82
CA ARG A 306 -26.62 8.67 -15.61
C ARG A 306 -25.37 8.44 -14.77
N TRP A 307 -24.82 9.51 -14.21
CA TRP A 307 -23.83 9.42 -13.14
C TRP A 307 -24.53 9.04 -11.84
N THR A 308 -24.05 8.00 -11.17
CA THR A 308 -24.60 7.59 -9.88
C THR A 308 -23.53 7.67 -8.80
N ALA A 309 -23.70 8.63 -7.89
CA ALA A 309 -22.76 8.97 -6.83
C ALA A 309 -23.21 8.44 -5.47
N SER A 310 -22.29 8.41 -4.50
CA SER A 310 -22.49 7.91 -3.14
C SER A 310 -23.55 8.67 -2.30
N GLY A 311 -23.82 9.94 -2.61
CA GLY A 311 -24.74 10.80 -1.86
C GLY A 311 -26.24 10.67 -2.18
N GLY A 312 -26.62 9.79 -3.12
CA GLY A 312 -28.01 9.54 -3.51
C GLY A 312 -28.46 8.12 -3.15
N GLU A 313 -28.54 7.25 -4.15
CA GLU A 313 -28.67 5.79 -3.98
C GLU A 313 -27.27 5.23 -3.72
N ARG A 314 -27.02 4.56 -2.59
CA ARG A 314 -25.77 3.81 -2.41
C ARG A 314 -25.67 2.75 -3.51
N VAL A 315 -24.89 3.05 -4.54
CA VAL A 315 -24.61 2.11 -5.63
C VAL A 315 -23.75 1.01 -5.07
N PHE A 316 -24.29 -0.19 -4.99
CA PHE A 316 -23.52 -1.40 -4.77
C PHE A 316 -23.58 -2.22 -6.04
N ILE A 317 -22.42 -2.45 -6.64
CA ILE A 317 -22.28 -3.30 -7.83
C ILE A 317 -21.70 -4.62 -7.35
N GLU A 318 -22.55 -5.64 -7.28
CA GLU A 318 -22.18 -7.00 -6.91
C GLU A 318 -21.19 -7.58 -7.94
N MET A 319 -20.02 -8.04 -7.51
CA MET A 319 -18.98 -8.60 -8.38
C MET A 319 -18.80 -10.09 -8.17
N LEU A 320 -18.72 -10.51 -6.90
CA LEU A 320 -18.53 -11.90 -6.52
C LEU A 320 -19.59 -12.33 -5.50
N ARG A 321 -19.93 -13.61 -5.50
CA ARG A 321 -20.81 -14.21 -4.51
C ARG A 321 -20.38 -15.61 -4.11
N HIS A 322 -20.61 -15.94 -2.85
CA HIS A 322 -20.39 -17.26 -2.27
C HIS A 322 -21.69 -17.72 -1.58
N PRO A 323 -22.29 -18.85 -1.99
CA PRO A 323 -23.51 -19.34 -1.35
C PRO A 323 -23.22 -19.86 0.05
N HIS A 324 -24.16 -19.68 0.97
CA HIS A 324 -24.13 -20.30 2.30
C HIS A 324 -25.53 -20.81 2.65
N GLY A 325 -25.60 -21.92 3.41
CA GLY A 325 -26.87 -22.53 3.82
C GLY A 325 -27.75 -23.05 2.68
N MET A 326 -27.19 -23.24 1.48
CA MET A 326 -27.90 -23.78 0.32
C MET A 326 -27.45 -25.20 0.02
N ASP A 327 -28.35 -26.17 0.14
CA ASP A 327 -28.07 -27.57 -0.16
C ASP A 327 -27.71 -27.77 -1.64
N GLY A 328 -26.57 -28.41 -1.90
CA GLY A 328 -26.12 -28.76 -3.25
C GLY A 328 -25.54 -27.60 -4.07
N ALA A 329 -25.39 -26.40 -3.49
CA ALA A 329 -24.68 -25.30 -4.13
C ALA A 329 -23.15 -25.51 -4.07
N ALA A 330 -22.43 -25.04 -5.10
CA ALA A 330 -20.97 -25.03 -5.08
C ALA A 330 -20.46 -24.14 -3.94
N THR A 331 -19.57 -24.65 -3.10
CA THR A 331 -19.03 -23.94 -1.92
C THR A 331 -17.83 -23.05 -2.29
N GLU A 332 -17.87 -22.44 -3.46
CA GLU A 332 -16.78 -21.63 -4.02
C GLU A 332 -17.31 -20.24 -4.38
N TRP A 333 -16.38 -19.27 -4.46
CA TRP A 333 -16.73 -17.96 -5.00
C TRP A 333 -17.09 -18.08 -6.49
N SER A 334 -18.04 -17.25 -6.93
CA SER A 334 -18.46 -17.16 -8.32
C SER A 334 -18.64 -15.70 -8.74
N ALA A 335 -18.31 -15.39 -9.99
CA ALA A 335 -18.50 -14.06 -10.55
C ALA A 335 -19.96 -13.79 -10.94
N THR A 336 -20.38 -12.55 -10.79
CA THR A 336 -21.64 -12.03 -11.35
C THR A 336 -21.42 -11.56 -12.79
N PRO A 337 -22.50 -11.33 -13.56
CA PRO A 337 -22.38 -10.74 -14.89
C PRO A 337 -21.70 -9.37 -14.91
N ALA A 338 -21.75 -8.59 -13.81
CA ALA A 338 -21.14 -7.28 -13.74
C ALA A 338 -19.61 -7.36 -13.64
N ALA A 339 -19.06 -8.38 -12.97
CA ALA A 339 -17.61 -8.58 -12.85
C ALA A 339 -16.92 -8.88 -14.18
N SER A 340 -17.65 -9.42 -15.16
CA SER A 340 -17.12 -9.77 -16.49
C SER A 340 -17.63 -8.85 -17.61
N ALA A 341 -18.24 -7.71 -17.28
CA ALA A 341 -18.92 -6.85 -18.27
C ALA A 341 -17.98 -5.93 -19.07
N GLY A 342 -16.70 -5.84 -18.68
CA GLY A 342 -15.71 -4.93 -19.26
C GLY A 342 -15.23 -3.90 -18.25
N TYR A 343 -14.69 -2.80 -18.74
CA TYR A 343 -14.14 -1.72 -17.91
C TYR A 343 -15.26 -0.79 -17.44
N LEU A 344 -15.38 -0.60 -16.13
CA LEU A 344 -16.36 0.31 -15.56
C LEU A 344 -15.91 1.76 -15.76
N VAL A 345 -16.85 2.63 -16.15
CA VAL A 345 -16.55 4.06 -16.29
C VAL A 345 -16.92 4.80 -15.00
N TYR A 346 -15.98 5.58 -14.48
CA TYR A 346 -16.15 6.42 -13.31
C TYR A 346 -15.84 7.89 -13.61
N ARG A 347 -16.31 8.76 -12.72
CA ARG A 347 -16.01 10.19 -12.68
C ARG A 347 -15.61 10.55 -11.27
N THR A 348 -14.49 11.23 -11.10
CA THR A 348 -14.00 11.70 -9.79
C THR A 348 -13.41 13.10 -9.89
N THR A 349 -13.11 13.70 -8.74
CA THR A 349 -12.39 14.97 -8.66
C THR A 349 -11.04 14.73 -8.01
N SER A 350 -9.96 14.95 -8.76
CA SER A 350 -8.58 14.86 -8.28
C SER A 350 -7.90 16.21 -8.48
N HIS A 351 -7.19 16.71 -7.46
CA HIS A 351 -6.47 17.99 -7.50
C HIS A 351 -7.31 19.20 -8.01
N GLY A 352 -8.61 19.20 -7.68
CA GLY A 352 -9.55 20.26 -8.09
C GLY A 352 -10.00 20.21 -9.55
N ARG A 353 -9.66 19.15 -10.29
CA ARG A 353 -10.12 18.90 -11.67
C ARG A 353 -10.98 17.66 -11.73
N VAL A 354 -11.97 17.69 -12.62
CA VAL A 354 -12.85 16.54 -12.83
C VAL A 354 -12.24 15.63 -13.89
N HIS A 355 -12.11 14.36 -13.54
CA HIS A 355 -11.63 13.32 -14.43
C HIS A 355 -12.72 12.31 -14.70
N ILE A 356 -12.66 11.70 -15.89
CA ILE A 356 -13.42 10.51 -16.25
C ILE A 356 -12.41 9.42 -16.55
N GLY A 357 -12.60 8.25 -15.95
CA GLY A 357 -11.70 7.12 -16.14
C GLY A 357 -12.42 5.81 -16.36
N ALA A 358 -11.64 4.83 -16.80
CA ALA A 358 -12.02 3.44 -16.95
C ALA A 358 -11.23 2.58 -15.96
N MET A 359 -11.92 1.67 -15.27
CA MET A 359 -11.31 0.74 -14.33
C MET A 359 -11.67 -0.70 -14.66
N GLU A 360 -10.71 -1.59 -14.48
CA GLU A 360 -10.87 -3.03 -14.58
C GLU A 360 -11.24 -3.61 -13.22
N ILE A 361 -12.12 -4.60 -13.21
CA ILE A 361 -12.38 -5.44 -12.04
C ILE A 361 -11.45 -6.64 -12.09
N VAL A 362 -10.52 -6.71 -11.13
CA VAL A 362 -9.59 -7.82 -10.98
C VAL A 362 -10.15 -8.78 -9.96
N TYR A 363 -10.21 -10.07 -10.27
CA TYR A 363 -10.70 -11.08 -9.34
C TYR A 363 -10.11 -12.47 -9.62
N SER A 364 -10.13 -13.32 -8.61
CA SER A 364 -9.70 -14.72 -8.73
C SER A 364 -10.86 -15.68 -8.46
N LEU A 365 -10.97 -16.76 -9.25
CA LEU A 365 -11.93 -17.85 -9.04
C LEU A 365 -11.20 -19.20 -9.03
N PRO A 366 -11.52 -20.11 -8.11
CA PRO A 366 -12.52 -19.99 -7.03
C PRO A 366 -12.08 -19.16 -5.81
N GLY A 367 -10.90 -18.51 -5.88
CA GLY A 367 -10.22 -17.83 -4.76
C GLY A 367 -10.99 -16.69 -4.08
N GLY A 368 -11.82 -15.93 -4.79
CA GLY A 368 -12.65 -14.89 -4.19
C GLY A 368 -11.96 -13.57 -3.87
N GLU A 369 -10.71 -13.39 -4.32
CA GLU A 369 -10.08 -12.07 -4.31
C GLU A 369 -10.83 -11.12 -5.23
N LEU A 370 -10.91 -9.86 -4.81
CA LEU A 370 -11.53 -8.80 -5.57
C LEU A 370 -10.66 -7.55 -5.44
N GLY A 371 -10.45 -6.89 -6.56
CA GLY A 371 -9.79 -5.61 -6.67
C GLY A 371 -10.30 -4.83 -7.87
N VAL A 372 -9.77 -3.64 -7.98
CA VAL A 372 -10.02 -2.64 -9.02
C VAL A 372 -8.66 -2.10 -9.44
N ARG A 373 -8.47 -1.96 -10.75
CA ARG A 373 -7.25 -1.39 -11.34
C ARG A 373 -7.61 -0.30 -12.34
N PRO A 374 -7.11 0.95 -12.18
CA PRO A 374 -7.28 1.96 -13.21
C PRO A 374 -6.59 1.54 -14.51
N GLN A 375 -7.24 1.77 -15.64
CA GLN A 375 -6.66 1.52 -16.97
C GLN A 375 -6.28 2.81 -17.67
N ASN A 376 -7.17 3.80 -17.62
CA ASN A 376 -6.94 5.11 -18.21
C ASN A 376 -7.88 6.14 -17.57
N TRP A 377 -7.47 7.40 -17.56
CA TRP A 377 -8.31 8.53 -17.18
C TRP A 377 -7.91 9.78 -17.93
N VAL A 378 -8.90 10.65 -18.15
CA VAL A 378 -8.75 11.90 -18.90
C VAL A 378 -9.51 13.01 -18.20
N GLU A 379 -9.16 14.27 -18.48
CA GLU A 379 -9.97 15.39 -18.01
C GLU A 379 -11.37 15.35 -18.67
N GLU A 380 -12.40 15.71 -17.92
CA GLU A 380 -13.77 15.74 -18.43
C GLU A 380 -13.88 16.64 -19.67
N GLY A 381 -14.33 16.07 -20.80
CA GLY A 381 -14.37 16.73 -22.10
C GLY A 381 -13.33 16.22 -23.11
N GLN A 382 -12.50 15.26 -22.73
CA GLN A 382 -11.62 14.50 -23.62
C GLN A 382 -12.22 13.13 -23.95
N VAL A 383 -11.68 12.48 -24.99
CA VAL A 383 -12.07 11.11 -25.37
C VAL A 383 -11.43 10.13 -24.39
N LEU A 384 -12.24 9.26 -23.80
CA LEU A 384 -11.76 8.16 -22.95
C LEU A 384 -11.71 6.86 -23.78
N GLU A 385 -10.54 6.25 -23.81
CA GLU A 385 -10.27 4.96 -24.47
C GLU A 385 -9.61 4.01 -23.45
N VAL A 386 -9.79 2.70 -23.63
CA VAL A 386 -9.05 1.69 -22.85
C VAL A 386 -7.89 1.16 -23.68
N ARG A 387 -6.74 0.89 -23.06
CA ARG A 387 -5.50 0.47 -23.75
C ARG A 387 -4.98 -0.85 -23.25
#